data_AF-P70855-F1
#
_entry.id   AF-P70855-F1
#
_cell.length_a   1.000
_cell.length_b   1.000
_cell.length_c   1.000
_cell.angle_alpha   90.00
_cell.angle_beta   90.00
_cell.angle_gamma   90.00
#
_symmetry.space_group_name_H-M   'P 1'
#
loop_
_entity.id
_entity.type
_entity.pdbx_description
1 polymer ?
#
loop_
_entity_poly.entity_id
_entity_poly.type
_entity_poly.pdbx_seq_one_letter_code
_entity_poly.pdbx_strand_id
1 'polypeptide(L)'
;DNLFSKKVFYFHSSKGFVANLRYLRDEQNLKDNLDLLVKDFLLGSNEGFSFGFLLSDSRFLYSFLKNGVYYVNLSREFYDSFNNGDYNESFDVKVNLFAMSLIKTMRFNYPGKIKKIIILVEGCILKEQS
;
A
#
# COMPACT_ATOMS: atom_id res chain seq x y z
N ASP A 1 -13.77 5.87 24.60
CA ASP A 1 -13.47 5.85 23.15
C ASP A 1 -11.98 5.70 22.92
N ASN A 2 -11.59 4.74 22.08
CA ASN A 2 -10.18 4.44 21.82
C ASN A 2 -9.69 5.30 20.65
N LEU A 3 -8.66 6.12 20.88
CA LEU A 3 -8.08 7.02 19.85
C LEU A 3 -7.39 6.24 18.71
N PHE A 4 -7.06 4.97 18.95
CA PHE A 4 -6.37 4.08 18.02
C PHE A 4 -7.15 2.79 17.82
N SER A 5 -7.11 2.26 16.60
CA SER A 5 -7.59 0.91 16.30
C SER A 5 -6.52 0.04 15.67
N LYS A 6 -6.70 -1.27 15.87
CA LYS A 6 -5.84 -2.30 15.33
C LYS A 6 -6.12 -2.47 13.84
N LYS A 7 -5.08 -2.38 13.03
CA LYS A 7 -5.12 -2.57 11.57
C LYS A 7 -4.24 -3.76 11.17
N VAL A 8 -4.67 -4.47 10.14
CA VAL A 8 -3.95 -5.62 9.56
C VAL A 8 -3.28 -5.20 8.26
N PHE A 9 -1.97 -5.35 8.17
CA PHE A 9 -1.16 -5.09 6.98
C PHE A 9 -0.74 -6.40 6.32
N TYR A 10 -0.95 -6.52 5.02
CA TYR A 10 -0.58 -7.71 4.26
C TYR A 10 0.63 -7.44 3.39
N PHE A 11 1.73 -8.12 3.69
CA PHE A 11 2.95 -8.07 2.89
C PHE A 11 3.13 -9.39 2.14
N HIS A 12 3.66 -9.35 0.92
CA HIS A 12 4.03 -10.57 0.20
C HIS A 12 5.26 -11.21 0.87
N SER A 13 5.52 -12.50 0.62
CA SER A 13 6.71 -13.28 1.01
C SER A 13 6.90 -14.44 0.05
N SER A 14 8.06 -15.10 0.05
CA SER A 14 8.29 -16.32 -0.75
C SER A 14 7.34 -17.47 -0.40
N LYS A 15 6.67 -17.40 0.76
CA LYS A 15 5.67 -18.36 1.24
C LYS A 15 4.23 -17.87 1.11
N GLY A 16 3.99 -16.75 0.41
CA GLY A 16 2.69 -16.10 0.27
C GLY A 16 2.50 -14.88 1.18
N PHE A 17 1.25 -14.50 1.48
CA PHE A 17 0.97 -13.31 2.29
C PHE A 17 1.27 -13.50 3.78
N VAL A 18 2.00 -12.55 4.36
CA VAL A 18 2.22 -12.41 5.80
C VAL A 18 1.37 -11.25 6.31
N ALA A 19 0.72 -11.45 7.46
CA ALA A 19 -0.08 -10.42 8.12
C ALA A 19 0.71 -9.80 9.27
N ASN A 20 0.76 -8.46 9.32
CA ASN A 20 1.37 -7.70 10.40
C ASN A 20 0.32 -6.80 11.05
N LEU A 21 0.36 -6.70 12.37
CA LEU A 21 -0.62 -5.95 13.15
C LEU A 21 -0.03 -4.65 13.66
N ARG A 22 -0.71 -3.53 13.41
CA ARG A 22 -0.28 -2.21 13.89
C ARG A 22 -1.46 -1.43 14.42
N TYR A 23 -1.18 -0.44 15.25
CA TYR A 23 -2.19 0.48 15.77
C TYR A 23 -2.08 1.79 15.02
N LEU A 24 -3.18 2.22 14.40
CA LEU A 24 -3.29 3.52 13.76
C LEU A 24 -4.34 4.36 14.48
N ARG A 25 -4.10 5.67 14.52
CA ARG A 25 -5.11 6.62 14.98
C ARG A 25 -6.32 6.51 14.06
N ASP A 26 -7.52 6.53 14.63
CA ASP A 26 -8.74 6.62 13.83
C ASP A 26 -9.04 8.07 13.46
N GLU A 27 -9.23 8.31 12.17
CA GLU A 27 -9.65 9.60 11.64
C GLU A 27 -11.15 9.64 11.41
N GLN A 28 -11.73 10.84 11.37
CA GLN A 28 -13.18 11.01 11.26
C GLN A 28 -13.72 10.55 9.89
N ASN A 29 -12.93 10.67 8.83
CA ASN A 29 -13.35 10.31 7.48
C ASN A 29 -12.55 9.11 6.92
N LEU A 30 -13.17 8.41 5.96
CA LEU A 30 -12.58 7.22 5.36
C LEU A 30 -11.29 7.52 4.59
N LYS A 31 -11.22 8.65 3.89
CA LYS A 31 -10.03 9.02 3.09
C LYS A 31 -8.80 9.12 3.99
N ASP A 32 -8.88 9.87 5.08
CA ASP A 32 -7.71 10.11 5.95
C ASP A 32 -7.26 8.83 6.67
N ASN A 33 -8.22 7.98 7.02
CA ASN A 33 -7.95 6.61 7.48
C ASN A 33 -7.20 5.76 6.44
N LEU A 34 -7.56 5.86 5.16
CA LEU A 34 -6.85 5.19 4.06
C LEU A 34 -5.47 5.79 3.83
N ASP A 35 -5.32 7.12 3.96
CA ASP A 35 -4.03 7.80 3.84
C ASP A 35 -3.05 7.32 4.92
N LEU A 36 -3.49 7.23 6.18
CA LEU A 36 -2.69 6.69 7.26
C LEU A 36 -2.28 5.25 6.99
N LEU A 37 -3.20 4.43 6.48
CA LEU A 37 -2.93 3.05 6.13
C LEU A 37 -1.91 2.92 4.99
N VAL A 38 -1.97 3.76 3.96
CA VAL A 38 -0.92 3.79 2.91
C VAL A 38 0.42 4.24 3.49
N LYS A 39 0.43 5.36 4.22
CA LYS A 39 1.67 5.93 4.76
C LYS A 39 2.40 4.93 5.64
N ASP A 40 1.66 4.21 6.49
CA ASP A 40 2.23 3.18 7.36
C ASP A 40 2.63 1.93 6.56
N PHE A 41 1.88 1.56 5.53
CA PHE A 41 2.23 0.46 4.63
C PHE A 41 3.57 0.69 3.91
N LEU A 42 3.84 1.94 3.48
CA LEU A 42 5.09 2.32 2.83
C LEU A 42 6.32 2.20 3.74
N LEU A 43 6.15 2.19 5.07
CA LEU A 43 7.23 1.90 6.01
C LEU A 43 7.74 0.46 5.91
N GLY A 44 7.05 -0.41 5.17
CA GLY A 44 7.40 -1.82 5.03
C GLY A 44 7.22 -2.59 6.34
N SER A 45 7.73 -3.81 6.43
CA SER A 45 7.78 -4.62 7.66
C SER A 45 9.08 -5.39 7.74
N ASN A 46 9.49 -5.70 8.98
CA ASN A 46 10.67 -6.53 9.26
C ASN A 46 10.42 -8.04 9.03
N GLU A 47 9.21 -8.42 8.59
CA GLU A 47 8.77 -9.80 8.35
C GLU A 47 8.17 -9.91 6.94
N GLY A 48 8.67 -10.83 6.10
CA GLY A 48 8.18 -11.05 4.71
C GLY A 48 9.07 -10.45 3.61
N PHE A 49 8.59 -10.45 2.35
CA PHE A 49 9.22 -9.86 1.15
C PHE A 49 9.34 -8.33 1.22
N SER A 50 8.68 -7.71 2.19
CA SER A 50 8.89 -6.33 2.61
C SER A 50 10.33 -6.06 3.09
N PHE A 51 11.15 -7.10 3.25
CA PHE A 51 12.60 -7.00 3.45
C PHE A 51 13.38 -6.58 2.19
N GLY A 52 12.80 -6.72 0.99
CA GLY A 52 13.52 -6.53 -0.29
C GLY A 52 13.21 -5.25 -1.07
N PHE A 53 12.24 -4.45 -0.62
CA PHE A 53 11.87 -3.20 -1.27
C PHE A 53 12.06 -2.06 -0.27
N LEU A 54 13.00 -1.17 -0.55
CA LEU A 54 13.19 0.09 0.20
C LEU A 54 12.06 1.06 -0.17
N LEU A 55 10.82 0.66 0.14
CA LEU A 55 9.61 1.48 -0.04
C LEU A 55 9.63 2.71 0.87
N SER A 56 10.52 2.74 1.88
CA SER A 56 10.76 3.90 2.75
C SER A 56 11.11 5.17 1.98
N ASP A 57 11.71 5.02 0.79
CA ASP A 57 12.08 6.15 -0.06
C ASP A 57 10.88 6.63 -0.90
N SER A 58 9.89 5.77 -1.13
CA SER A 58 8.63 6.13 -1.79
C SER A 58 7.80 7.02 -0.87
N ARG A 59 7.42 8.19 -1.38
CA ARG A 59 6.65 9.18 -0.63
C ARG A 59 5.19 9.13 -1.04
N PHE A 60 4.32 9.19 -0.04
CA PHE A 60 2.92 9.53 -0.26
C PHE A 60 2.83 11.02 -0.66
N LEU A 61 2.36 11.31 -1.88
CA LEU A 61 2.21 12.68 -2.36
C LEU A 61 0.85 13.25 -1.98
N TYR A 62 -0.22 12.65 -2.52
CA TYR A 62 -1.60 13.05 -2.24
C TYR A 62 -2.56 11.91 -2.55
N SER A 63 -3.80 12.05 -2.09
CA SER A 63 -4.88 11.13 -2.39
C SER A 63 -6.21 11.86 -2.57
N PHE A 64 -7.18 11.18 -3.17
CA PHE A 64 -8.56 11.61 -3.16
C PHE A 64 -9.50 10.42 -3.21
N LEU A 65 -10.65 10.57 -2.55
CA LEU A 65 -11.72 9.57 -2.54
C LEU A 65 -12.95 10.16 -3.23
N LYS A 66 -13.32 9.61 -4.39
CA LYS A 66 -14.47 10.08 -5.17
C LYS A 66 -15.33 8.89 -5.58
N ASN A 67 -16.62 8.92 -5.27
CA ASN A 67 -17.58 7.87 -5.61
C ASN A 67 -17.17 6.45 -5.17
N GLY A 68 -16.43 6.34 -4.06
CA GLY A 68 -15.90 5.08 -3.54
C GLY A 68 -14.64 4.58 -4.26
N VAL A 69 -14.08 5.36 -5.19
CA VAL A 69 -12.77 5.09 -5.81
C VAL A 69 -11.70 5.89 -5.06
N TYR A 70 -10.74 5.19 -4.47
CA TYR A 70 -9.61 5.78 -3.78
C TYR A 70 -8.41 5.87 -4.72
N TYR A 71 -7.95 7.09 -4.95
CA TYR A 71 -6.75 7.38 -5.74
C TYR A 71 -5.63 7.72 -4.78
N VAL A 72 -4.49 7.07 -4.93
CA VAL A 72 -3.29 7.35 -4.15
C VAL A 72 -2.14 7.64 -5.11
N ASN A 73 -1.47 8.77 -4.92
CA ASN A 73 -0.31 9.15 -5.70
C ASN A 73 0.97 8.99 -4.88
N LEU A 74 1.93 8.28 -5.46
CA LEU A 74 3.24 8.02 -4.90
C LEU A 74 4.31 8.78 -5.70
N SER A 75 5.43 9.05 -5.07
CA SER A 75 6.55 9.71 -5.72
C SER A 75 7.36 8.76 -6.62
N ARG A 76 8.15 9.33 -7.53
CA ARG A 76 8.98 8.59 -8.48
C ARG A 76 9.90 7.56 -7.83
N GLU A 77 10.39 7.83 -6.61
CA GLU A 77 11.23 6.91 -5.84
C GLU A 77 10.58 5.55 -5.62
N PHE A 78 9.24 5.44 -5.77
CA PHE A 78 8.54 4.16 -5.87
C PHE A 78 9.20 3.21 -6.88
N TYR A 79 9.58 3.69 -8.06
CA TYR A 79 10.23 2.87 -9.09
C TYR A 79 11.62 2.40 -8.64
N ASP A 80 12.36 3.28 -7.96
CA ASP A 80 13.72 3.00 -7.48
C ASP A 80 13.73 1.95 -6.36
N SER A 81 12.65 1.90 -5.54
CA SER A 81 12.46 0.88 -4.50
C SER A 81 12.48 -0.56 -5.01
N PHE A 82 12.23 -0.81 -6.30
CA PHE A 82 12.21 -2.15 -6.91
C PHE A 82 13.51 -2.53 -7.64
N ASN A 83 14.41 -1.56 -7.83
CA ASN A 83 15.67 -1.75 -8.55
C ASN A 83 16.82 -2.27 -7.65
N ASN A 84 16.68 -2.18 -6.32
CA ASN A 84 17.76 -2.43 -5.36
C ASN A 84 17.64 -3.74 -4.54
N GLY A 85 17.08 -4.82 -5.10
CA GLY A 85 16.86 -6.05 -4.33
C GLY A 85 17.39 -7.33 -5.00
N ASP A 86 17.89 -8.26 -4.18
CA ASP A 86 18.32 -9.64 -4.50
C ASP A 86 17.22 -10.56 -5.08
N TYR A 87 16.12 -10.00 -5.58
CA TYR A 87 15.01 -10.74 -6.16
C TYR A 87 15.10 -10.78 -7.68
N ASN A 88 15.26 -12.01 -8.20
CA ASN A 88 15.31 -12.33 -9.63
C ASN A 88 13.98 -12.13 -10.38
N GLU A 89 12.92 -11.69 -9.70
CA GLU A 89 11.64 -11.39 -10.36
C GLU A 89 11.70 -10.07 -11.13
N SER A 90 10.94 -10.02 -12.23
CA SER A 90 10.84 -8.81 -13.06
C SER A 90 10.18 -7.66 -12.30
N PHE A 91 10.51 -6.44 -12.70
CA PHE A 91 9.93 -5.21 -12.16
C PHE A 91 8.39 -5.24 -12.14
N ASP A 92 7.77 -5.70 -13.23
CA ASP A 92 6.31 -5.80 -13.35
C ASP A 92 5.68 -6.72 -12.29
N VAL A 93 6.32 -7.85 -11.97
CA VAL A 93 5.84 -8.77 -10.94
C VAL A 93 5.92 -8.11 -9.57
N LYS A 94 7.05 -7.46 -9.27
CA LYS A 94 7.27 -6.76 -7.99
C LYS A 94 6.22 -5.66 -7.76
N VAL A 95 5.94 -4.85 -8.79
CA VAL A 95 4.88 -3.82 -8.76
C VAL A 95 3.50 -4.44 -8.54
N ASN A 96 3.18 -5.54 -9.22
CA ASN A 96 1.91 -6.22 -9.05
C ASN A 96 1.73 -6.77 -7.63
N LEU A 97 2.79 -7.36 -7.06
CA LEU A 97 2.79 -7.86 -5.69
C LEU A 97 2.56 -6.72 -4.68
N PHE A 98 3.21 -5.57 -4.86
CA PHE A 98 2.95 -4.36 -4.08
C PHE A 98 1.47 -3.95 -4.15
N ALA A 99 0.93 -3.83 -5.37
CA ALA A 99 -0.46 -3.41 -5.58
C ALA A 99 -1.45 -4.40 -4.94
N MET A 100 -1.25 -5.70 -5.12
CA MET A 100 -2.06 -6.74 -4.51
C MET A 100 -2.03 -6.69 -2.98
N SER A 101 -0.85 -6.51 -2.39
CA SER A 101 -0.67 -6.36 -0.94
C SER A 101 -1.40 -5.14 -0.38
N LEU A 102 -1.26 -3.97 -1.03
CA LEU A 102 -1.93 -2.75 -0.60
C LEU A 102 -3.46 -2.87 -0.72
N ILE A 103 -3.95 -3.41 -1.83
CA ILE A 103 -5.38 -3.64 -2.06
C ILE A 103 -5.94 -4.60 -1.01
N LYS A 104 -5.23 -5.69 -0.71
CA LYS A 104 -5.64 -6.66 0.31
C LYS A 104 -5.70 -6.02 1.70
N THR A 105 -4.70 -5.23 2.05
CA THR A 105 -4.65 -4.45 3.29
C THR A 105 -5.87 -3.53 3.42
N MET A 106 -6.16 -2.72 2.40
CA MET A 106 -7.30 -1.80 2.44
C MET A 106 -8.64 -2.52 2.53
N ARG A 107 -8.85 -3.57 1.71
CA ARG A 107 -10.11 -4.33 1.69
C ARG A 107 -10.37 -5.07 2.99
N PHE A 108 -9.33 -5.54 3.67
CA PHE A 108 -9.48 -6.20 4.96
C PHE A 108 -9.89 -5.21 6.06
N ASN A 109 -9.24 -4.05 6.13
CA ASN A 109 -9.53 -3.07 7.19
C ASN A 109 -10.83 -2.29 6.96
N TYR A 110 -11.25 -2.13 5.70
CA TYR A 110 -12.44 -1.36 5.32
C TYR A 110 -13.33 -2.14 4.33
N PRO A 111 -13.89 -3.28 4.75
CA PRO A 111 -14.66 -4.16 3.86
C PRO A 111 -15.89 -3.45 3.29
N GLY A 112 -16.05 -3.52 1.96
CA GLY A 112 -17.18 -2.92 1.25
C GLY A 112 -17.20 -1.38 1.20
N LYS A 113 -16.23 -0.70 1.81
CA LYS A 113 -16.17 0.77 1.83
C LYS A 113 -15.46 1.37 0.61
N ILE A 114 -14.63 0.58 -0.07
CA ILE A 114 -13.84 1.00 -1.23
C ILE A 114 -14.25 0.14 -2.42
N LYS A 115 -14.71 0.78 -3.50
CA LYS A 115 -15.10 0.09 -4.74
C LYS A 115 -13.87 -0.26 -5.59
N LYS A 116 -12.95 0.70 -5.72
CA LYS A 116 -11.74 0.56 -6.55
C LYS A 116 -10.60 1.36 -5.92
N ILE A 117 -9.38 0.87 -6.08
CA ILE A 117 -8.13 1.54 -5.67
C ILE A 117 -7.33 1.80 -6.94
N ILE A 118 -6.88 3.02 -7.14
CA ILE A 118 -6.03 3.42 -8.27
C ILE A 118 -4.74 3.99 -7.69
N ILE A 119 -3.63 3.36 -8.05
CA ILE A 119 -2.29 3.80 -7.66
C ILE A 119 -1.75 4.64 -8.82
N LEU A 120 -1.32 5.84 -8.50
CA LEU A 120 -0.65 6.77 -9.39
C LEU A 120 0.82 6.88 -8.94
N VAL A 121 1.72 7.09 -9.88
CA VAL A 121 3.10 7.49 -9.60
C VAL A 121 3.37 8.78 -10.38
N GLU A 122 3.70 9.86 -9.68
CA GLU A 122 3.84 11.20 -10.26
C GLU A 122 2.61 11.62 -11.10
N GLY A 123 1.42 11.20 -10.68
CA GLY A 123 0.17 11.49 -11.38
C GLY A 123 -0.15 10.57 -12.58
N CYS A 124 0.78 9.70 -12.98
CA CYS A 124 0.57 8.70 -14.02
C CYS A 124 -0.02 7.42 -13.42
N ILE A 125 -1.01 6.80 -14.08
CA ILE A 125 -1.60 5.55 -13.60
C ILE A 125 -0.56 4.44 -13.63
N LEU A 126 -0.39 3.76 -12.49
CA LEU A 126 0.44 2.57 -12.37
C LEU A 126 -0.30 1.38 -13.02
N LYS A 127 -0.17 1.28 -14.36
CA LYS A 127 -0.66 0.21 -15.24
C LYS A 127 -2.15 -0.16 -15.04
N GLU A 128 -3.02 0.22 -15.98
CA GLU A 128 -4.39 -0.33 -16.02
C GLU A 128 -4.31 -1.86 -16.21
N GLN A 129 -4.82 -2.63 -15.25
CA GLN A 129 -5.26 -4.00 -15.56
C GLN A 129 -6.57 -3.88 -16.33
N SER A 130 -6.48 -3.99 -17.66
CA SER A 130 -7.60 -4.32 -18.56
C SER A 130 -8.00 -5.78 -18.38
#